data_AF-A0A968Z888-F1
#
_entry.id   AF-A0A968Z888-F1
#
_cell.length_a   1.000
_cell.length_b   1.000
_cell.length_c   1.000
_cell.angle_alpha   90.00
_cell.angle_beta   90.00
_cell.angle_gamma   90.00
#
_symmetry.space_group_name_H-M   'P 1'
#
loop_
_entity.id
_entity.type
_entity.pdbx_description
1 polymer ?
#
loop_
_entity_poly.entity_id
_entity_poly.type
_entity_poly.pdbx_seq_one_letter_code
_entity_poly.pdbx_strand_id
1 'polypeptide(L)'
;MSPHRQAVSVSSNQMSLKPRHILLLIGILTIVLSFLFFGRAISTYNLIILSGLALSLISFILILFKDPVRIKVCWTVIVFAGIALQWATEPIMIRLSYLFYVRQNEISLLEVNRILIGKTGNALWVYDSTLWKRNGISEAEGKKSET
;
A
#
# COMPACT_ATOMS: atom_id res chain seq x y z
N MET A 1 34.01 -54.17 16.17
CA MET A 1 34.12 -53.01 15.26
C MET A 1 32.83 -52.22 15.35
N SER A 2 32.83 -51.12 16.12
CA SER A 2 31.63 -50.29 16.35
C SER A 2 31.78 -48.98 15.56
N PRO A 3 30.75 -48.52 14.83
CA PRO A 3 30.85 -47.34 13.98
C PRO A 3 30.80 -46.06 14.82
N HIS A 4 31.83 -45.23 14.68
CA HIS A 4 31.89 -43.87 15.19
C HIS A 4 30.82 -43.02 14.52
N ARG A 5 29.77 -42.62 15.26
CA ARG A 5 28.87 -41.53 14.85
C ARG A 5 29.60 -40.21 15.03
N GLN A 6 29.94 -39.56 13.92
CA GLN A 6 30.33 -38.14 13.95
C GLN A 6 29.08 -37.29 14.18
N ALA A 7 29.08 -36.53 15.27
CA ALA A 7 28.06 -35.54 15.54
C ALA A 7 28.22 -34.38 14.55
N VAL A 8 27.23 -34.20 13.66
CA VAL A 8 27.14 -33.03 12.79
C VAL A 8 26.82 -31.82 13.66
N SER A 9 27.81 -30.99 13.93
CA SER A 9 27.60 -29.71 14.61
C SER A 9 26.99 -28.73 13.60
N VAL A 10 25.68 -28.50 13.73
CA VAL A 10 24.99 -27.43 12.99
C VAL A 10 25.45 -26.12 13.60
N SER A 11 26.46 -25.50 12.99
CA SER A 11 26.92 -24.15 13.35
C SER A 11 25.81 -23.15 12.99
N SER A 12 25.03 -22.75 14.00
CA SER A 12 24.06 -21.68 13.89
C SER A 12 24.79 -20.35 13.70
N ASN A 13 25.05 -19.98 12.45
CA ASN A 13 25.58 -18.66 12.10
C ASN A 13 24.51 -17.61 12.42
N GLN A 14 24.54 -17.07 13.64
CA GLN A 14 23.72 -15.93 14.00
C GLN A 14 24.19 -14.71 13.21
N MET A 15 23.30 -14.19 12.37
CA MET A 15 23.56 -13.01 11.56
C MET A 15 23.51 -11.77 12.46
N SER A 16 24.66 -11.18 12.77
CA SER A 16 24.71 -9.94 13.56
C SER A 16 24.09 -8.78 12.76
N LEU A 17 23.03 -8.20 13.30
CA LEU A 17 22.35 -7.04 12.71
C LEU A 17 23.23 -5.79 12.89
N LYS A 18 23.60 -5.18 11.76
CA LYS A 18 24.36 -3.93 11.71
C LYS A 18 23.39 -2.75 11.52
N PRO A 19 23.75 -1.52 11.92
CA PRO A 19 22.88 -0.35 11.81
C PRO A 19 22.36 -0.10 10.38
N ARG A 20 23.16 -0.42 9.35
CA ARG A 20 22.75 -0.36 7.93
C ARG A 20 21.56 -1.28 7.58
N HIS A 21 21.46 -2.43 8.22
CA HIS A 21 20.34 -3.36 8.03
C HIS A 21 19.05 -2.78 8.63
N ILE A 22 19.18 -2.16 9.81
CA ILE A 22 18.07 -1.49 10.48
C ILE A 22 17.60 -0.29 9.64
N LEU A 23 18.53 0.49 9.09
CA LEU A 23 18.21 1.63 8.21
C LEU A 23 17.42 1.18 6.96
N LEU A 24 17.82 0.05 6.35
CA LEU A 24 17.09 -0.54 5.21
C LEU A 24 15.66 -0.91 5.59
N LEU A 25 15.47 -1.57 6.74
CA LEU A 25 14.16 -1.98 7.23
C LEU A 25 13.27 -0.77 7.53
N ILE A 26 13.83 0.29 8.13
CA ILE A 26 13.11 1.54 8.37
C ILE A 26 12.68 2.17 7.05
N GLY A 27 13.53 2.19 6.03
CA GLY A 27 13.18 2.69 4.70
C GLY A 27 12.03 1.92 4.07
N ILE A 28 12.09 0.58 4.09
CA ILE A 28 11.02 -0.29 3.56
C ILE A 28 9.71 -0.03 4.32
N LEU A 29 9.76 0.03 5.65
CA LEU A 29 8.59 0.31 6.48
C LEU A 29 8.00 1.69 6.19
N THR A 30 8.85 2.70 5.96
CA THR A 30 8.43 4.07 5.62
C THR A 30 7.67 4.10 4.29
N ILE A 31 8.14 3.34 3.29
CA ILE A 31 7.44 3.18 2.01
C ILE A 31 6.06 2.57 2.23
N VAL A 32 5.94 1.49 3.03
CA VAL A 32 4.64 0.86 3.33
C VAL A 32 3.70 1.82 4.06
N LEU A 33 4.20 2.57 5.04
CA LEU A 33 3.41 3.56 5.78
C LEU A 33 2.97 4.74 4.92
N SER A 34 3.70 5.08 3.86
CA SER A 34 3.34 6.18 2.96
C SER A 34 1.93 6.02 2.38
N PHE A 35 1.52 4.79 2.05
CA PHE A 35 0.21 4.49 1.44
C PHE A 35 -0.99 4.91 2.30
N LEU A 36 -0.83 5.02 3.62
CA LEU A 36 -1.90 5.55 4.49
C LEU A 36 -2.24 7.01 4.16
N PHE A 37 -1.28 7.78 3.65
CA PHE A 37 -1.44 9.19 3.32
C PHE A 37 -1.91 9.43 1.89
N PHE A 38 -1.99 8.39 1.05
CA PHE A 38 -2.35 8.50 -0.36
C PHE A 38 -3.68 9.24 -0.59
N GLY A 39 -4.74 8.83 0.11
CA GLY A 39 -6.08 9.41 0.00
C GLY A 39 -6.29 10.70 0.81
N ARG A 40 -5.34 11.10 1.67
CA ARG A 40 -5.47 12.26 2.55
C ARG A 40 -4.64 13.47 2.09
N ALA A 41 -3.38 13.25 1.73
CA ALA A 41 -2.44 14.32 1.41
C ALA A 41 -1.38 13.82 0.41
N ILE A 42 -1.67 13.98 -0.89
CA ILE A 42 -0.82 13.49 -1.99
C ILE A 42 0.62 14.00 -1.90
N SER A 43 0.82 15.25 -1.47
CA SER A 43 2.15 15.85 -1.30
C SER A 43 2.95 15.16 -0.19
N THR A 44 2.30 14.89 0.95
CA THR A 44 2.90 14.16 2.08
C THR A 44 3.22 12.71 1.68
N TYR A 45 2.32 12.05 0.96
CA TYR A 45 2.56 10.73 0.38
C TYR A 45 3.84 10.73 -0.48
N ASN A 46 3.95 11.66 -1.43
CA ASN A 46 5.11 11.77 -2.32
C ASN A 46 6.43 12.03 -1.57
N LEU A 47 6.41 12.86 -0.54
CA LEU A 47 7.59 13.12 0.29
C LEU A 47 8.03 11.88 1.09
N ILE A 48 7.07 11.17 1.71
CA ILE A 48 7.36 9.99 2.52
C ILE A 48 7.85 8.84 1.64
N ILE A 49 7.21 8.60 0.49
CA ILE A 49 7.64 7.52 -0.41
C ILE A 49 9.02 7.80 -1.00
N LEU A 50 9.30 9.05 -1.40
CA LEU A 50 10.59 9.43 -1.96
C LEU A 50 11.72 9.31 -0.92
N SER A 51 11.47 9.79 0.30
CA SER A 51 12.45 9.70 1.40
C SER A 51 12.68 8.25 1.83
N GLY A 52 11.63 7.43 1.92
CA GLY A 52 11.74 5.99 2.20
C GLY A 52 12.55 5.26 1.12
N LEU A 53 12.29 5.56 -0.16
CA LEU A 53 12.99 4.96 -1.29
C LEU A 53 14.47 5.36 -1.33
N ALA A 54 14.78 6.64 -1.09
CA ALA A 54 16.16 7.12 -0.98
C ALA A 54 16.90 6.44 0.19
N LEU A 55 16.26 6.35 1.37
CA LEU A 55 16.84 5.71 2.55
C LEU A 55 17.13 4.22 2.32
N SER A 56 16.17 3.51 1.73
CA SER A 56 16.34 2.10 1.37
C SER A 56 17.44 1.90 0.33
N LEU A 57 17.50 2.74 -0.70
CA LEU A 57 18.52 2.66 -1.75
C LEU A 57 19.93 2.86 -1.20
N ILE A 58 20.14 3.93 -0.43
CA ILE A 58 21.44 4.22 0.19
C ILE A 58 21.86 3.08 1.12
N SER A 59 20.94 2.58 1.95
CA SER A 59 21.21 1.45 2.85
C SER A 59 21.58 0.19 2.11
N PHE A 60 20.85 -0.14 1.05
CA PHE A 60 21.08 -1.33 0.24
C PHE A 60 22.44 -1.26 -0.47
N ILE A 61 22.80 -0.10 -1.02
CA ILE A 61 24.13 0.13 -1.61
C ILE A 61 25.22 -0.11 -0.57
N LEU A 62 25.08 0.42 0.65
CA LEU A 62 26.05 0.19 1.72
C LEU A 62 26.23 -1.29 2.08
N ILE A 63 25.13 -2.07 2.08
CA ILE A 63 25.18 -3.52 2.28
C ILE A 63 25.93 -4.19 1.11
N LEU A 64 25.64 -3.77 -0.12
CA LEU A 64 26.24 -4.32 -1.32
C LEU A 64 27.77 -4.10 -1.38
N PHE A 65 28.28 -3.01 -0.81
CA PHE A 65 29.72 -2.75 -0.74
C PHE A 65 30.42 -3.35 0.48
N LYS A 66 29.79 -3.34 1.67
CA LYS A 66 30.47 -3.64 2.94
C LYS A 66 30.20 -5.01 3.54
N ASP A 67 29.27 -5.80 3.01
CA ASP A 67 28.96 -7.13 3.55
C ASP A 67 29.49 -8.29 2.70
N PRO A 68 29.72 -9.48 3.29
CA PRO A 68 30.08 -10.69 2.55
C PRO A 68 28.92 -11.17 1.67
N VAL A 69 29.26 -11.92 0.61
CA VAL A 69 28.31 -12.37 -0.44
C VAL A 69 27.06 -13.05 0.13
N ARG A 70 27.20 -13.93 1.12
CA ARG A 70 26.06 -14.62 1.77
C ARG A 70 25.06 -13.63 2.38
N ILE A 71 25.55 -12.56 2.99
CA ILE A 71 24.71 -11.52 3.61
C ILE A 71 24.04 -10.68 2.52
N LYS A 72 24.75 -10.32 1.44
CA LYS A 72 24.16 -9.60 0.30
C LYS A 72 22.99 -10.35 -0.31
N VAL A 73 23.15 -11.65 -0.55
CA VAL A 73 22.10 -12.49 -1.14
C VAL A 73 20.87 -12.53 -0.22
N CYS A 74 21.08 -12.75 1.08
CA CYS A 74 19.98 -12.73 2.06
C CYS A 74 19.21 -11.41 2.04
N TRP A 75 19.89 -10.27 2.08
CA TRP A 75 19.24 -8.96 2.05
C TRP A 75 18.59 -8.62 0.71
N THR A 76 19.14 -9.14 -0.40
CA THR A 76 18.51 -9.01 -1.71
C THR A 76 17.16 -9.73 -1.71
N VAL A 77 17.11 -10.96 -1.19
CA VAL A 77 15.85 -11.71 -1.03
C VAL A 77 14.86 -10.96 -0.13
N ILE A 78 15.32 -10.34 0.97
CA ILE A 78 14.47 -9.53 1.85
C ILE A 78 13.90 -8.32 1.12
N VAL A 79 14.68 -7.62 0.30
CA VAL A 79 14.20 -6.50 -0.51
C VAL A 79 13.15 -6.97 -1.52
N PHE A 80 13.39 -8.07 -2.23
CA PHE A 80 12.39 -8.64 -3.15
C PHE A 80 11.11 -9.07 -2.43
N ALA A 81 11.22 -9.69 -1.26
CA ALA A 81 10.08 -10.03 -0.43
C ALA A 81 9.30 -8.78 0.02
N GLY A 82 10.02 -7.70 0.35
CA GLY A 82 9.43 -6.40 0.67
C GLY A 82 8.64 -5.80 -0.50
N ILE A 83 9.19 -5.86 -1.73
CA ILE A 83 8.49 -5.39 -2.94
C ILE A 83 7.23 -6.22 -3.20
N ALA A 84 7.32 -7.55 -3.09
CA ALA A 84 6.17 -8.42 -3.28
C ALA A 84 5.08 -8.16 -2.22
N LEU A 85 5.48 -7.98 -0.96
CA LEU A 85 4.57 -7.60 0.12
C LEU A 85 3.94 -6.23 -0.14
N GLN A 86 4.71 -5.27 -0.64
CA GLN A 86 4.22 -3.95 -1.00
C GLN A 86 3.14 -4.05 -2.08
N TRP A 87 3.38 -4.75 -3.19
CA TRP A 87 2.37 -4.93 -4.24
C TRP A 87 1.10 -5.64 -3.74
N ALA A 88 1.23 -6.59 -2.82
CA ALA A 88 0.09 -7.26 -2.22
C ALA A 88 -0.73 -6.34 -1.30
N THR A 89 -0.06 -5.45 -0.57
CA THR A 89 -0.68 -4.59 0.46
C THR A 89 -1.16 -3.24 -0.06
N GLU A 90 -0.55 -2.73 -1.12
CA GLU A 90 -0.86 -1.46 -1.77
C GLU A 90 -2.35 -1.25 -2.06
N PRO A 91 -3.07 -2.15 -2.77
CA PRO A 91 -4.49 -1.93 -3.09
C PRO A 91 -5.37 -1.85 -1.84
N ILE A 92 -5.01 -2.61 -0.80
CA ILE A 92 -5.74 -2.64 0.48
C ILE A 92 -5.51 -1.32 1.23
N MET A 93 -4.25 -0.87 1.33
CA MET A 93 -3.88 0.36 2.02
C MET A 93 -4.46 1.60 1.34
N ILE A 94 -4.44 1.66 0.01
CA ILE A 94 -5.07 2.75 -0.75
C ILE A 94 -6.58 2.79 -0.46
N ARG A 95 -7.26 1.63 -0.51
CA ARG A 95 -8.70 1.56 -0.19
C ARG A 95 -9.00 2.00 1.23
N LEU A 96 -8.19 1.59 2.21
CA LEU A 96 -8.32 2.01 3.60
C LEU A 96 -8.12 3.52 3.74
N SER A 97 -7.10 4.09 3.08
CA SER A 97 -6.83 5.53 3.07
C SER A 97 -8.04 6.33 2.58
N TYR A 98 -8.65 5.92 1.45
CA TYR A 98 -9.88 6.54 0.95
C TYR A 98 -11.07 6.36 1.90
N LEU A 99 -11.24 5.18 2.48
CA LEU A 99 -12.33 4.92 3.41
C LEU A 99 -12.22 5.78 4.68
N PHE A 100 -11.01 5.99 5.19
CA PHE A 100 -10.75 6.95 6.27
C PHE A 100 -11.08 8.38 5.84
N TYR A 101 -10.67 8.79 4.64
CA TYR A 101 -10.99 10.13 4.12
C TYR A 101 -12.50 10.35 4.00
N VAL A 102 -13.25 9.39 3.46
CA VAL A 102 -14.71 9.47 3.32
C VAL A 102 -15.38 9.55 4.69
N ARG A 103 -15.00 8.67 5.64
CA ARG A 103 -15.57 8.70 7.00
C ARG A 103 -15.32 10.02 7.73
N GLN A 104 -14.13 10.62 7.55
CA GLN A 104 -13.84 11.93 8.15
C GLN A 104 -14.70 13.06 7.60
N ASN A 105 -15.23 12.92 6.37
CA ASN A 105 -16.06 13.92 5.71
C ASN A 105 -17.52 13.48 5.57
N GLU A 106 -17.95 12.44 6.30
CA GLU A 106 -19.27 11.83 6.17
C GLU A 106 -20.39 12.85 6.42
N ILE A 107 -20.22 13.76 7.39
CA ILE A 107 -21.19 14.81 7.71
C ILE A 107 -21.37 15.77 6.51
N SER A 108 -20.27 16.24 5.92
CA SER A 108 -20.32 17.11 4.74
C SER A 108 -20.89 16.39 3.52
N LEU A 109 -20.59 15.09 3.35
CA LEU A 109 -21.16 14.27 2.28
C LEU A 109 -22.67 14.07 2.46
N LEU A 110 -23.13 13.85 3.69
CA LEU A 110 -24.57 13.75 4.00
C LEU A 110 -25.29 15.08 3.80
N GLU A 111 -24.66 16.21 4.13
CA GLU A 111 -25.20 17.54 3.90
C GLU A 111 -25.32 17.86 2.41
N VAL A 112 -24.29 17.57 1.63
CA VAL A 112 -24.31 17.69 0.16
C VAL A 112 -25.39 16.79 -0.43
N ASN A 113 -25.48 15.53 0.02
CA ASN A 113 -26.51 14.59 -0.43
C ASN A 113 -27.92 15.11 -0.09
N ARG A 114 -28.12 15.69 1.09
CA ARG A 114 -29.39 16.30 1.49
C ARG A 114 -29.75 17.51 0.64
N ILE A 115 -28.77 18.35 0.28
CA ILE A 115 -28.98 19.50 -0.62
C ILE A 115 -29.31 19.01 -2.04
N LEU A 116 -28.62 17.99 -2.54
CA LEU A 116 -28.88 17.39 -3.85
C LEU A 116 -30.27 16.75 -3.94
N ILE A 117 -30.68 15.99 -2.91
CA ILE A 117 -32.01 15.37 -2.85
C ILE A 117 -33.11 16.43 -2.61
N GLY A 118 -32.80 17.47 -1.82
CA GLY A 118 -33.72 18.58 -1.55
C GLY A 118 -33.93 19.52 -2.73
N LYS A 119 -33.05 19.50 -3.73
CA LYS A 119 -33.22 20.22 -5.01
C LYS A 119 -34.07 19.38 -5.97
N THR A 120 -35.36 19.25 -5.66
CA THR A 120 -36.38 18.64 -6.55
C THR A 120 -36.63 19.52 -7.77
N GLY A 121 -35.70 19.54 -8.72
CA GLY A 121 -35.89 20.26 -9.98
C GLY A 121 -34.73 20.26 -10.97
N ASN A 122 -33.52 19.85 -10.57
CA ASN A 122 -32.42 19.63 -11.50
C ASN A 122 -31.60 18.46 -10.98
N ALA A 123 -32.13 17.24 -11.19
CA ALA A 123 -31.34 16.04 -11.02
C ALA A 123 -30.09 16.19 -11.90
N LEU A 124 -28.92 16.26 -11.28
CA LEU A 124 -27.67 16.13 -12.00
C LEU A 124 -27.62 14.68 -12.49
N TRP A 125 -28.14 14.44 -13.68
CA TRP A 125 -28.07 13.16 -14.35
C TRP A 125 -26.60 12.85 -14.60
N VAL A 126 -26.01 12.04 -13.72
CA VAL A 126 -24.73 11.40 -14.01
C VAL A 126 -25.06 10.37 -15.09
N TYR A 127 -24.79 10.72 -16.36
CA TYR A 127 -25.02 9.91 -17.57
C TYR A 127 -24.13 8.66 -17.65
N ASP A 128 -23.73 8.09 -16.51
CA ASP A 128 -22.94 6.87 -16.49
C ASP A 128 -23.86 5.65 -16.45
N SER A 129 -24.03 5.02 -17.62
CA SER A 129 -24.79 3.77 -17.85
C SER A 129 -24.47 2.64 -16.86
N THR A 130 -23.33 2.71 -16.17
CA THR A 130 -22.90 1.72 -15.17
C THR A 130 -23.72 1.75 -13.88
N LEU A 131 -24.30 2.88 -13.48
CA LEU A 131 -25.10 3.00 -12.25
C LEU A 131 -26.52 2.42 -12.41
N TRP A 132 -27.08 2.49 -13.62
CA TRP A 132 -28.42 1.99 -13.95
C TRP A 132 -28.51 0.47 -13.78
N LYS A 133 -27.50 -0.25 -14.28
CA LYS A 133 -27.33 -1.69 -14.06
C LYS A 133 -27.19 -2.07 -12.59
N ARG A 134 -26.61 -1.20 -11.76
CA ARG A 134 -26.39 -1.47 -10.33
C ARG A 134 -27.68 -1.38 -9.52
N ASN A 135 -28.60 -0.50 -9.91
CA ASN A 135 -29.88 -0.32 -9.25
C ASN A 135 -31.02 -1.17 -9.86
N GLY A 136 -30.71 -2.03 -10.83
CA GLY A 136 -31.68 -2.93 -11.46
C GLY A 136 -32.71 -2.23 -12.34
N ILE A 137 -32.46 -0.98 -12.74
CA ILE A 137 -33.36 -0.19 -13.59
C ILE A 137 -32.91 -0.35 -15.04
N SER A 138 -33.83 -0.76 -15.92
CA SER A 138 -33.54 -0.93 -17.34
C SER A 138 -33.38 0.44 -18.02
N GLU A 139 -32.44 0.58 -18.97
CA GLU A 139 -32.21 1.82 -19.72
C GLU A 139 -33.49 2.36 -20.40
N ALA A 140 -34.43 1.47 -20.73
CA ALA A 140 -35.72 1.83 -21.31
C ALA A 140 -36.68 2.54 -20.34
N GLU A 141 -36.57 2.28 -19.03
CA GLU A 141 -37.36 2.96 -18.00
C GLU A 141 -36.78 4.34 -17.69
N GLY A 142 -35.45 4.48 -17.74
CA GLY A 142 -34.78 5.77 -17.58
C GLY A 142 -35.17 6.79 -18.65
N LYS A 143 -35.26 6.35 -19.91
CA LYS A 143 -35.67 7.22 -21.02
C LYS A 143 -37.16 7.60 -21.01
N LYS A 144 -38.03 6.81 -20.37
CA LYS A 144 -39.47 7.14 -20.28
C LYS A 144 -39.79 8.24 -19.27
N SER A 145 -38.90 8.51 -18.32
CA SER A 145 -39.03 9.66 -17.42
C SER A 145 -38.53 10.98 -18.01
N GLU A 146 -38.04 10.97 -19.26
CA GLU A 146 -37.53 12.17 -19.97
C GLU A 146 -38.61 12.89 -20.81
N THR A 147 -39.82 12.34 -20.95
CA THR A 147 -40.99 12.98 -21.60
C THR A 147 -42.08 13.32 -20.61
#